data_AF-A0A0D6JTG6-F1
#
_entry.id   AF-A0A0D6JTG6-F1
#
_cell.length_a   1.000
_cell.length_b   1.000
_cell.length_c   1.000
_cell.angle_alpha   90.00
_cell.angle_beta   90.00
_cell.angle_gamma   90.00
#
_symmetry.space_group_name_H-M   'P 1'
#
loop_
_entity.id
_entity.type
_entity.pdbx_description
1 polymer ?
#
loop_
_entity_poly.entity_id
_entity_poly.type
_entity_poly.pdbx_seq_one_letter_code
_entity_poly.pdbx_strand_id
1 'polypeptide(L)'
;MIPGYRQSSYSCDGDVGGPLAPGESEPNSEPGVGPLDWSNADSLFADDWMGLNWKPPRRLAAVPPTVPASDGLYRIWNSDSDDCLHYIGMSSNLKSRLQTHRRERDGKSYYSYAQLDNHDALHKRQEVETELIGAHWLECERAPTDQF
;
A
#
# COMPACT_ATOMS: atom_id res chain seq x y z
N MET A 1 1.53 -23.20 4.83
CA MET A 1 2.98 -23.43 5.01
C MET A 1 3.20 -24.71 5.82
N ILE A 2 4.26 -25.47 5.51
CA ILE A 2 4.62 -26.69 6.26
C ILE A 2 5.57 -26.29 7.41
N PRO A 3 5.22 -26.56 8.69
CA PRO A 3 6.11 -26.27 9.81
C PRO A 3 7.47 -26.96 9.65
N GLY A 4 8.56 -26.22 9.87
CA GLY A 4 9.92 -26.74 9.80
C GLY A 4 10.47 -26.93 8.37
N TYR A 5 9.89 -26.28 7.37
CA TYR A 5 10.32 -26.39 5.98
C TYR A 5 10.61 -25.02 5.36
N ARG A 6 11.80 -24.89 4.78
CA ARG A 6 12.28 -23.76 4.00
C ARG A 6 11.75 -23.87 2.57
N GLN A 7 11.11 -22.83 2.06
CA GLN A 7 10.61 -22.82 0.69
C GLN A 7 11.75 -22.51 -0.29
N SER A 8 11.73 -23.12 -1.47
CA SER A 8 12.67 -22.78 -2.55
C SER A 8 12.47 -21.33 -2.99
N SER A 9 13.56 -20.63 -3.28
CA SER A 9 13.53 -19.30 -3.87
C SER A 9 13.25 -19.37 -5.38
N TYR A 10 13.20 -18.20 -6.03
CA TYR A 10 13.30 -18.15 -7.48
C TYR A 10 14.61 -18.81 -7.95
N SER A 11 14.58 -19.40 -9.15
CA SER A 11 15.71 -20.16 -9.69
C SER A 11 16.98 -19.32 -9.89
N CYS A 12 16.87 -17.99 -9.94
CA CYS A 12 17.99 -17.07 -9.98
C CYS A 12 18.73 -16.91 -8.65
N ASP A 13 18.07 -17.19 -7.53
CA ASP A 13 18.62 -16.96 -6.18
C ASP A 13 19.30 -18.21 -5.62
N GLY A 14 19.07 -19.38 -6.22
CA GLY A 14 19.82 -20.62 -5.95
C GLY A 14 19.48 -21.34 -4.65
N ASP A 15 18.48 -20.89 -3.88
CA ASP A 15 18.05 -21.58 -2.66
C ASP A 15 17.10 -22.74 -2.99
N VAL A 16 17.54 -23.96 -2.69
CA VAL A 16 16.73 -25.18 -2.78
C VAL A 16 15.99 -25.38 -1.47
N GLY A 17 14.66 -25.50 -1.53
CA GLY A 17 13.82 -25.74 -0.37
C GLY A 17 14.15 -27.06 0.33
N GLY A 18 13.97 -27.09 1.66
CA GLY A 18 14.39 -28.22 2.49
C GLY A 18 14.01 -28.03 3.96
N PRO A 19 14.30 -29.01 4.83
CA PRO A 19 14.03 -28.88 6.26
C PRO A 19 14.80 -27.71 6.87
N LEU A 20 14.15 -26.92 7.73
CA LEU A 20 14.81 -25.87 8.52
C LEU A 20 15.64 -26.51 9.64
N ALA A 21 16.82 -25.97 9.93
CA ALA A 21 17.58 -26.36 11.10
C ALA A 21 16.88 -25.90 12.40
N PRO A 22 17.16 -26.52 13.56
CA PRO A 22 16.61 -26.06 14.84
C PRO A 22 16.97 -24.59 15.10
N GLY A 23 15.96 -23.73 15.20
CA GLY A 23 16.13 -22.28 15.42
C GLY A 23 16.13 -21.41 14.16
N GLU A 24 16.04 -22.01 12.97
CA GLU A 24 15.79 -21.25 11.73
C GLU A 24 14.29 -21.04 11.50
N SER A 25 13.93 -19.86 11.01
CA SER A 25 12.58 -19.51 10.56
C SER A 25 12.59 -19.26 9.06
N GLU A 26 11.56 -19.74 8.36
CA GLU A 26 11.35 -19.39 6.95
C GLU A 26 10.85 -17.93 6.88
N PRO A 27 11.51 -17.01 6.16
CA PRO A 27 11.09 -15.60 6.10
C PRO A 27 9.67 -15.42 5.56
N ASN A 28 9.22 -16.33 4.68
CA ASN A 28 7.84 -16.34 4.18
C ASN A 28 6.81 -16.86 5.22
N SER A 29 7.24 -17.21 6.44
CA SER A 29 6.37 -17.65 7.55
C SER A 29 5.80 -16.51 8.36
N GLU A 30 6.27 -15.29 8.12
CA GLU A 30 5.83 -14.16 8.92
C GLU A 30 4.30 -14.01 8.84
N PRO A 31 3.64 -13.75 9.98
CA PRO A 31 2.22 -13.46 9.97
C PRO A 31 1.94 -12.18 9.17
N GLY A 32 0.84 -12.22 8.43
CA GLY A 32 0.25 -11.03 7.82
C GLY A 32 -0.20 -10.02 8.87
N VAL A 33 -0.76 -8.91 8.41
CA VAL A 33 -1.12 -7.79 9.29
C VAL A 33 -2.45 -8.01 10.01
N GLY A 34 -3.28 -8.90 9.48
CA GLY A 34 -4.68 -9.02 9.89
C GLY A 34 -5.54 -7.89 9.29
N PRO A 35 -6.86 -7.90 9.56
CA PRO A 35 -7.76 -6.88 9.05
C PRO A 35 -7.46 -5.51 9.66
N LEU A 36 -7.68 -4.45 8.89
CA LEU A 36 -7.69 -3.08 9.38
C LEU A 36 -8.83 -2.87 10.39
N ASP A 37 -8.84 -1.71 11.04
CA ASP A 37 -9.86 -1.34 12.04
C ASP A 37 -11.22 -0.96 11.40
N TRP A 38 -11.26 -0.76 10.08
CA TRP A 38 -12.46 -0.34 9.32
C TRP A 38 -13.11 0.98 9.80
N SER A 39 -12.44 1.72 10.68
CA SER A 39 -12.84 3.05 11.11
C SER A 39 -13.02 3.97 9.89
N ASN A 40 -14.18 4.64 9.82
CA ASN A 40 -14.55 5.56 8.74
C ASN A 40 -14.48 4.93 7.32
N ALA A 41 -14.81 3.64 7.16
CA ALA A 41 -14.66 2.91 5.89
C ALA A 41 -15.35 3.58 4.67
N ASP A 42 -16.48 4.28 4.89
CA ASP A 42 -17.25 5.04 3.88
C ASP A 42 -16.63 6.39 3.52
N SER A 43 -15.68 6.87 4.32
CA SER A 43 -15.11 8.22 4.19
C SER A 43 -13.74 8.18 3.54
N LEU A 44 -13.71 7.91 2.22
CA LEU A 44 -12.50 7.65 1.41
C LEU A 44 -11.40 8.71 1.52
N PHE A 45 -11.75 9.95 1.86
CA PHE A 45 -10.84 11.09 1.96
C PHE A 45 -10.53 11.49 3.41
N ALA A 46 -11.09 10.80 4.40
CA ALA A 46 -10.84 11.09 5.81
C ALA A 46 -9.36 10.90 6.15
N ASP A 47 -8.86 11.71 7.08
CA ASP A 47 -7.47 11.66 7.55
C ASP A 47 -7.18 10.40 8.40
N ASP A 48 -8.23 9.69 8.82
CA ASP A 48 -8.20 8.45 9.60
C ASP A 48 -8.91 7.27 8.88
N TRP A 49 -9.09 7.37 7.56
CA TRP A 49 -9.75 6.32 6.75
C TRP A 49 -9.12 4.94 6.97
N MET A 50 -9.96 3.97 7.30
CA MET A 50 -9.61 2.58 7.64
C MET A 50 -8.64 2.46 8.83
N GLY A 51 -8.66 3.43 9.75
CA GLY A 51 -7.80 3.47 10.94
C GLY A 51 -6.35 3.88 10.66
N LEU A 52 -6.05 4.35 9.45
CA LEU A 52 -4.70 4.76 9.04
C LEU A 52 -4.53 6.27 9.15
N ASN A 53 -3.34 6.73 9.57
CA ASN A 53 -3.01 8.16 9.71
C ASN A 53 -2.61 8.78 8.36
N TRP A 54 -3.60 9.09 7.53
CA TRP A 54 -3.43 9.75 6.25
C TRP A 54 -3.03 11.22 6.43
N LYS A 55 -2.02 11.66 5.68
CA LYS A 55 -1.60 13.06 5.69
C LYS A 55 -2.60 13.94 4.93
N PRO A 56 -2.74 15.22 5.32
CA PRO A 56 -3.64 16.13 4.63
C PRO A 56 -3.38 16.16 3.12
N PRO A 57 -4.45 16.22 2.30
CA PRO A 57 -4.35 16.13 0.85
C PRO A 57 -3.52 17.28 0.28
N ARG A 58 -2.72 16.98 -0.74
CA ARG A 58 -1.91 17.96 -1.47
C ARG A 58 -2.01 17.74 -2.97
N ARG A 59 -1.74 18.78 -3.75
CA ARG A 59 -1.63 18.64 -5.21
C ARG A 59 -0.44 17.77 -5.58
N LEU A 60 -0.66 16.80 -6.46
CA LEU A 60 0.37 15.91 -6.97
C LEU A 60 1.44 16.69 -7.76
N ALA A 61 1.06 17.77 -8.45
CA ALA A 61 2.03 18.66 -9.10
C ALA A 61 3.05 19.28 -8.12
N ALA A 62 2.72 19.35 -6.83
CA ALA A 62 3.51 20.03 -5.80
C ALA A 62 4.07 19.07 -4.73
N VAL A 63 4.44 17.83 -5.09
CA VAL A 63 5.08 16.89 -4.14
C VAL A 63 6.33 17.54 -3.52
N PRO A 64 6.34 17.83 -2.21
CA PRO A 64 7.45 18.49 -1.55
C PRO A 64 8.59 17.50 -1.25
N PRO A 65 9.82 18.00 -1.06
CA PRO A 65 10.96 17.16 -0.69
C PRO A 65 10.82 16.50 0.69
N THR A 66 9.90 16.97 1.52
CA THR A 66 9.60 16.50 2.89
C THR A 66 8.78 15.21 2.93
N VAL A 67 8.26 14.73 1.79
CA VAL A 67 7.63 13.40 1.75
C VAL A 67 8.69 12.35 2.15
N PRO A 68 8.35 11.44 3.07
CA PRO A 68 9.30 10.45 3.56
C PRO A 68 9.72 9.47 2.46
N ALA A 69 10.99 9.07 2.48
CA ALA A 69 11.51 7.99 1.67
C ALA A 69 11.41 6.65 2.43
N SER A 70 10.23 6.39 3.00
CA SER A 70 9.91 5.20 3.79
C SER A 70 8.77 4.42 3.16
N ASP A 71 8.52 3.25 3.74
CA ASP A 71 7.39 2.40 3.43
C ASP A 71 6.06 3.08 3.77
N GLY A 72 5.05 2.80 2.95
CA GLY A 72 3.69 3.23 3.23
C GLY A 72 2.73 3.08 2.05
N LEU A 73 1.57 3.70 2.22
CA LEU A 73 0.46 3.71 1.28
C LEU A 73 0.22 5.12 0.76
N TYR A 74 -0.37 5.23 -0.42
CA TYR A 74 -0.81 6.49 -1.00
C TYR A 74 -2.11 6.30 -1.77
N ARG A 75 -2.89 7.37 -1.83
CA ARG A 75 -4.14 7.47 -2.60
C ARG A 75 -4.09 8.70 -3.49
N ILE A 76 -4.64 8.60 -4.71
CA ILE A 76 -4.65 9.65 -5.72
C ILE A 76 -6.08 9.77 -6.29
N TRP A 77 -6.53 11.00 -6.52
CA TRP A 77 -7.83 11.33 -7.09
C TRP A 77 -7.79 12.70 -7.77
N ASN A 78 -8.81 13.04 -8.55
CA ASN A 78 -9.00 14.39 -9.09
C ASN A 78 -10.06 15.13 -8.27
N SER A 79 -9.93 16.46 -8.11
CA SER A 79 -10.99 17.26 -7.46
C SER A 79 -12.23 17.44 -8.32
N ASP A 80 -12.08 17.22 -9.63
CA ASP A 80 -13.11 17.51 -10.64
C ASP A 80 -13.89 16.24 -11.04
N SER A 81 -13.53 15.09 -10.47
CA SER A 81 -14.16 13.78 -10.74
C SER A 81 -15.16 13.41 -9.64
N ASP A 82 -15.95 12.37 -9.92
CA ASP A 82 -16.75 11.64 -8.92
C ASP A 82 -15.96 11.46 -7.62
N ASP A 83 -16.65 11.49 -6.47
CA ASP A 83 -16.12 11.42 -5.09
C ASP A 83 -15.42 10.08 -4.74
N CYS A 84 -14.62 9.56 -5.67
CA CYS A 84 -13.96 8.27 -5.66
C CYS A 84 -12.46 8.43 -5.92
N LEU A 85 -11.67 7.52 -5.34
CA LEU A 85 -10.25 7.43 -5.61
C LEU A 85 -9.99 6.92 -7.04
N HIS A 86 -8.98 7.48 -7.69
CA HIS A 86 -8.49 7.02 -9.00
C HIS A 86 -7.45 5.92 -8.84
N TYR A 87 -6.69 5.95 -7.76
CA TYR A 87 -5.61 5.01 -7.53
C TYR A 87 -5.31 4.86 -6.04
N ILE A 88 -5.09 3.62 -5.62
CA ILE A 88 -4.56 3.26 -4.30
C ILE A 88 -3.29 2.45 -4.54
N GLY A 89 -2.22 2.80 -3.84
CA GLY A 89 -0.92 2.19 -4.04
C GLY A 89 -0.13 1.99 -2.76
N MET A 90 0.74 1.00 -2.75
CA MET A 90 1.81 0.86 -1.76
C MET A 90 3.21 1.13 -2.35
N SER A 91 4.16 1.47 -1.48
CA SER A 91 5.57 1.62 -1.87
C SER A 91 6.49 1.44 -0.67
N SER A 92 7.71 0.96 -0.92
CA SER A 92 8.81 1.06 0.05
C SER A 92 9.51 2.42 0.05
N ASN A 93 9.14 3.29 -0.89
CA ASN A 93 9.69 4.64 -1.00
C ASN A 93 8.62 5.59 -1.53
N LEU A 94 7.78 6.07 -0.61
CA LEU A 94 6.68 7.00 -0.91
C LEU A 94 7.14 8.21 -1.73
N LYS A 95 8.27 8.81 -1.35
CA LYS A 95 8.85 9.95 -2.07
C LYS A 95 9.11 9.63 -3.54
N SER A 96 9.83 8.56 -3.83
CA SER A 96 10.15 8.17 -5.21
C SER A 96 8.88 7.87 -6.01
N ARG A 97 7.96 7.09 -5.43
CA ARG A 97 6.73 6.68 -6.12
C ARG A 97 5.80 7.85 -6.44
N LEU A 98 5.60 8.78 -5.51
CA LEU A 98 4.79 9.98 -5.75
C LEU A 98 5.45 10.91 -6.79
N GLN A 99 6.78 10.97 -6.83
CA GLN A 99 7.50 11.72 -7.87
C GLN A 99 7.33 11.12 -9.26
N THR A 100 7.25 9.78 -9.36
CA THR A 100 6.92 9.09 -10.61
C THR A 100 5.51 9.43 -11.07
N HIS A 101 4.50 9.27 -10.20
CA HIS A 101 3.11 9.62 -10.51
C HIS A 101 2.95 11.08 -10.93
N ARG A 102 3.69 12.01 -10.30
CA ARG A 102 3.72 13.42 -10.68
C ARG A 102 4.16 13.64 -12.14
N ARG A 103 5.07 12.82 -12.66
CA ARG A 103 5.58 12.92 -14.03
C ARG A 103 4.62 12.29 -15.06
N GLU A 104 3.84 11.32 -14.63
CA GLU A 104 2.97 10.51 -15.50
C GLU A 104 1.55 11.06 -15.60
N ARG A 105 1.07 11.78 -14.58
CA ARG A 105 -0.32 12.25 -14.46
C ARG A 105 -0.47 13.73 -14.82
N ASP A 106 -1.69 14.11 -15.20
CA ASP A 106 -2.03 15.50 -15.39
C ASP A 106 -2.00 16.23 -14.04
N GLY A 107 -1.42 17.44 -14.00
CA GLY A 107 -1.13 18.15 -12.74
C GLY A 107 -2.33 18.57 -11.89
N LYS A 108 -3.53 18.04 -12.18
CA LYS A 108 -4.80 18.29 -11.50
C LYS A 108 -5.05 17.33 -10.34
N SER A 109 -4.37 16.19 -10.29
CA SER A 109 -4.59 15.21 -9.23
C SER A 109 -4.13 15.69 -7.87
N TYR A 110 -4.84 15.23 -6.84
CA TYR A 110 -4.46 15.30 -5.44
C TYR A 110 -3.90 13.95 -5.00
N TYR A 111 -3.10 13.98 -3.93
CA TYR A 111 -2.63 12.80 -3.26
C TYR A 111 -2.66 12.97 -1.75
N SER A 112 -2.70 11.84 -1.06
CA SER A 112 -2.49 11.70 0.37
C SER A 112 -1.72 10.40 0.60
N TYR A 113 -1.03 10.28 1.73
CA TYR A 113 -0.23 9.10 2.06
C TYR A 113 -0.28 8.81 3.56
N ALA A 114 -0.07 7.54 3.90
CA ALA A 114 0.09 7.06 5.26
C ALA A 114 1.40 6.27 5.36
N GLN A 115 2.19 6.51 6.40
CA GLN A 115 3.39 5.72 6.68
C GLN A 115 3.00 4.46 7.44
N LEU A 116 3.67 3.35 7.15
CA LEU A 116 3.44 2.07 7.81
C LEU A 116 4.71 1.66 8.54
N ASP A 117 4.89 2.17 9.76
CA ASP A 117 6.15 2.03 10.51
C ASP A 117 6.49 0.56 10.88
N ASN A 118 5.52 -0.36 10.77
CA ASN A 118 5.66 -1.80 11.10
C ASN A 118 5.37 -2.76 9.92
N HIS A 119 5.33 -2.27 8.67
CA HIS A 119 5.04 -3.11 7.49
C HIS A 119 6.21 -3.10 6.52
N ASP A 120 7.38 -3.54 6.99
CA ASP A 120 8.63 -3.63 6.21
C ASP A 120 8.56 -4.67 5.09
N ALA A 121 7.81 -5.74 5.31
CA ALA A 121 7.59 -6.79 4.32
C ALA A 121 6.58 -6.39 3.24
N LEU A 122 6.86 -6.80 2.00
CA LEU A 122 6.00 -6.53 0.84
C LEU A 122 4.59 -7.10 1.02
N HIS A 123 4.47 -8.33 1.51
CA HIS A 123 3.19 -9.01 1.67
C HIS A 123 2.27 -8.26 2.65
N LYS A 124 2.82 -7.73 3.75
CA LYS A 124 2.07 -6.90 4.72
C LYS A 124 1.46 -5.66 4.06
N ARG A 125 2.23 -4.98 3.20
CA ARG A 125 1.70 -3.81 2.47
C ARG A 125 0.65 -4.18 1.43
N GLN A 126 0.81 -5.32 0.75
CA GLN A 126 -0.15 -5.80 -0.26
C GLN A 126 -1.48 -6.21 0.36
N GLU A 127 -1.46 -6.83 1.54
CA GLU A 127 -2.66 -7.13 2.31
C GLU A 127 -3.46 -5.85 2.61
N VAL A 128 -2.79 -4.83 3.14
CA VAL A 128 -3.43 -3.55 3.47
C VAL A 128 -3.93 -2.83 2.20
N GLU A 129 -3.13 -2.76 1.14
CA GLU A 129 -3.53 -2.18 -0.15
C GLU A 129 -4.78 -2.85 -0.72
N THR A 130 -4.82 -4.18 -0.66
CA THR A 130 -5.95 -4.98 -1.14
C THR A 130 -7.21 -4.70 -0.34
N GLU A 131 -7.09 -4.60 0.99
CA GLU A 131 -8.22 -4.26 1.86
C GLU A 131 -8.74 -2.84 1.60
N LEU A 132 -7.86 -1.87 1.35
CA LEU A 132 -8.25 -0.51 0.97
C LEU A 132 -8.97 -0.46 -0.38
N ILE A 133 -8.54 -1.26 -1.37
CA ILE A 133 -9.25 -1.40 -2.65
C ILE A 133 -10.64 -2.01 -2.44
N GLY A 134 -10.76 -2.98 -1.52
CA GLY A 134 -12.04 -3.55 -1.12
C GLY A 134 -12.97 -2.52 -0.47
N ALA A 135 -12.47 -1.73 0.48
CA ALA A 135 -13.23 -0.64 1.10
C ALA A 135 -13.68 0.41 0.08
N HIS A 136 -12.79 0.79 -0.84
CA HIS A 136 -13.13 1.69 -1.95
C HIS A 136 -14.24 1.12 -2.84
N TRP A 137 -14.18 -0.17 -3.19
CA TRP A 137 -15.24 -0.83 -3.96
C TRP A 137 -16.60 -0.76 -3.26
N LEU A 138 -16.64 -0.97 -1.95
CA LEU A 138 -17.89 -0.92 -1.18
C LEU A 138 -18.54 0.46 -1.22
N GLU A 139 -17.74 1.53 -1.26
CA GLU A 139 -18.25 2.91 -1.32
C GLU A 139 -18.59 3.36 -2.76
N CYS A 140 -17.73 3.03 -3.72
CA CYS A 140 -17.83 3.54 -5.09
C CYS A 140 -18.55 2.59 -6.07
N GLU A 141 -18.87 1.36 -5.65
CA GLU A 141 -19.40 0.27 -6.47
C GLU A 141 -18.55 -0.05 -7.72
N ARG A 142 -17.26 0.33 -7.69
CA ARG A 142 -16.28 0.09 -8.74
C ARG A 142 -14.86 0.18 -8.19
N ALA A 143 -13.92 -0.42 -8.90
CA ALA A 143 -12.51 -0.27 -8.59
C ALA A 143 -12.02 1.16 -8.89
N PRO A 144 -10.90 1.60 -8.28
CA PRO A 144 -10.27 2.87 -8.66
C PRO A 144 -9.94 2.87 -10.15
N THR A 145 -10.24 3.97 -10.85
CA THR A 145 -10.26 4.04 -12.31
C THR A 145 -8.94 3.63 -12.99
N ASP A 146 -7.80 3.90 -12.36
CA ASP A 146 -6.47 3.64 -12.92
C ASP A 146 -5.73 2.48 -12.22
N GLN A 147 -6.46 1.59 -11.53
CA GLN A 147 -5.87 0.57 -10.66
C GLN A 147 -5.19 -0.59 -11.41
N PHE A 148 -5.63 -0.92 -12.63
CA PHE A 148 -5.25 -2.12 -13.39
C PHE A 148 -4.79 -1.83 -14.83
#